data_AF-A0A8J2K3Q1-F1
#
_entry.id   AF-A0A8J2K3Q1-F1
#
_cell.length_a   1.000
_cell.length_b   1.000
_cell.length_c   1.000
_cell.angle_alpha   90.00
_cell.angle_beta   90.00
_cell.angle_gamma   90.00
#
_symmetry.space_group_name_H-M   'P 1'
#
loop_
_entity.id
_entity.type
_entity.pdbx_description
1 polymer ?
#
loop_
_entity_poly.entity_id
_entity_poly.type
_entity_poly.pdbx_seq_one_letter_code
_entity_poly.pdbx_strand_id
1 'polypeptide(L)'
;DYHAKANAEPIKDPQQDVSLVEWEQLDNGFRFIFKRKWDTCDVNDFNIQEDTVRVIWAWSNETPKDGKLPYHGTKRGVQSASLRHRIGGSFRTAEDGEKTWDVHLTNHTIGEEKTNYFCKIFKFPKLLKKHHITAYLPIIKEEHRRLIHHIALFQCDVPRSLNRTRKSVFEHLLTHPGDQCNSHELPMEFKTYCYTFEISLNYGSEGQDFPEHVGRPIGEDDEDNYFVLEVHYENLDGVPFVDSSGVRVVYTENLRTYDTGTIIFGQRVTPFTFVPPQQEKFKIKGYCPGVCTEKGFPETGITVFSTLLHGHVHA
;
A
#
# COMPACT_ATOMS: atom_id res chain seq x y z
N ASP A 1 11.27 21.89 25.03
CA ASP A 1 11.03 21.93 23.59
C ASP A 1 12.22 22.56 22.88
N TYR A 2 12.63 21.98 21.76
CA TYR A 2 13.82 22.36 20.97
C TYR A 2 13.52 22.13 19.50
N HIS A 3 14.09 22.96 18.62
CA HIS A 3 14.02 22.77 17.17
C HIS A 3 15.41 22.76 16.53
N ALA A 4 15.52 22.22 15.32
CA ALA A 4 16.77 22.18 14.55
C ALA A 4 16.56 22.79 13.17
N LYS A 5 17.52 23.61 12.72
CA LYS A 5 17.51 24.26 11.38
C LYS A 5 18.42 23.57 10.37
N ALA A 6 19.22 22.60 10.83
CA ALA A 6 20.16 21.81 10.05
C ALA A 6 20.46 20.50 10.77
N ASN A 7 21.30 19.66 10.18
CA ASN A 7 21.87 18.47 10.83
C ASN A 7 22.91 18.89 11.90
N ALA A 8 22.42 19.53 12.96
CA ALA A 8 23.20 20.09 14.06
C ALA A 8 22.47 19.91 15.39
N GLU A 9 23.12 20.29 16.49
CA GLU A 9 22.51 20.27 17.81
C GLU A 9 21.25 21.14 17.84
N PRO A 10 20.10 20.61 18.31
CA PRO A 10 18.87 21.38 18.45
C PRO A 10 19.05 22.58 19.38
N ILE A 11 18.45 23.70 19.03
CA ILE A 11 18.44 24.92 19.84
C ILE A 11 17.14 25.01 20.63
N LYS A 12 17.23 25.57 21.84
CA LYS A 12 16.06 25.74 22.69
C LYS A 12 15.04 26.61 21.98
N ASP A 13 13.80 26.15 21.94
CA ASP A 13 12.74 26.88 21.26
C ASP A 13 12.32 28.12 22.07
N PRO A 14 12.31 29.34 21.48
CA PRO A 14 11.76 30.52 22.14
C PRO A 14 10.29 30.37 22.56
N GLN A 15 9.50 29.59 21.81
CA GLN A 15 8.12 29.26 22.12
C GLN A 15 8.03 27.76 22.44
N GLN A 16 7.27 27.38 23.47
CA GLN A 16 7.17 25.97 23.88
C GLN A 16 5.76 25.50 23.55
N ASP A 17 5.63 24.70 22.49
CA ASP A 17 4.33 24.26 21.96
C ASP A 17 4.03 22.79 22.28
N VAL A 18 5.05 22.04 22.72
CA VAL A 18 4.88 20.70 23.30
C VAL A 18 4.69 20.82 24.82
N SER A 19 3.61 20.22 25.32
CA SER A 19 3.35 20.13 26.76
C SER A 19 3.30 18.68 27.24
N LEU A 20 4.10 18.37 28.26
CA LEU A 20 4.09 17.08 28.93
C LEU A 20 2.78 16.93 29.70
N VAL A 21 2.09 15.81 29.49
CA VAL A 21 0.84 15.46 30.16
C VAL A 21 1.13 14.52 31.33
N GLU A 22 1.86 13.45 31.06
CA GLU A 22 2.17 12.40 32.02
C GLU A 22 3.51 11.76 31.67
N TRP A 23 4.22 11.27 32.68
CA TRP A 23 5.31 10.35 32.48
C TRP A 23 5.28 9.26 33.56
N GLU A 24 5.71 8.06 33.18
CA GLU A 24 5.88 6.95 34.11
C GLU A 24 7.17 6.21 33.81
N GLN A 25 7.76 5.63 34.87
CA GLN A 25 8.85 4.67 34.73
C GLN A 25 8.25 3.27 34.62
N LEU A 26 8.63 2.56 33.57
CA LEU A 26 8.29 1.17 33.30
C LEU A 26 9.49 0.27 33.62
N ASP A 27 9.25 -1.04 33.76
CA ASP A 27 10.32 -2.02 33.99
C ASP A 27 11.41 -1.99 32.91
N ASN A 28 11.04 -1.61 31.68
CA ASN A 28 11.92 -1.56 30.51
C ASN A 28 12.17 -0.15 29.96
N GLY A 29 11.86 0.92 30.70
CA GLY A 29 12.14 2.28 30.26
C GLY A 29 11.22 3.35 30.83
N PHE A 30 10.91 4.37 30.03
CA PHE A 30 10.02 5.45 30.40
C PHE A 30 8.95 5.63 29.33
N ARG A 31 7.71 5.88 29.75
CA ARG A 31 6.63 6.32 28.87
C ARG A 31 6.40 7.80 29.12
N PHE A 32 6.38 8.59 28.05
CA PHE A 32 6.02 10.00 28.09
C PHE A 32 4.76 10.20 27.24
N ILE A 33 3.77 10.87 27.82
CA ILE A 33 2.57 11.32 27.12
C ILE A 33 2.66 12.84 27.04
N PHE A 34 2.62 13.37 25.83
CA PHE A 34 2.64 14.82 25.58
C PHE A 34 1.56 15.20 24.59
N LYS A 35 1.24 16.50 24.54
CA LYS A 35 0.30 17.07 23.58
C LYS A 35 0.92 18.28 22.90
N ARG A 36 0.60 18.45 21.62
CA ARG A 36 0.98 19.57 20.75
C ARG A 36 -0.20 19.86 19.83
N LYS A 37 -0.44 21.13 19.47
CA LYS A 37 -1.42 21.47 18.43
C LYS A 37 -0.93 21.00 17.06
N TRP A 38 -1.86 20.74 16.13
CA TRP A 38 -1.51 20.42 14.74
C TRP A 38 -0.80 21.58 14.05
N ASP A 39 -1.37 22.77 14.22
CA ASP A 39 -0.81 24.05 13.82
C ASP A 39 -0.66 24.92 15.09
N THR A 40 0.57 25.32 15.38
CA THR A 40 0.94 26.12 16.54
C THR A 40 1.07 27.60 16.20
N CYS A 41 1.04 27.94 14.91
CA CYS A 41 1.34 29.26 14.36
C CYS A 41 2.76 29.78 14.68
N ASP A 42 3.65 28.94 15.22
CA ASP A 42 5.08 29.23 15.35
C ASP A 42 5.79 28.87 14.04
N VAL A 43 6.61 29.80 13.54
CA VAL A 43 7.37 29.67 12.29
C VAL A 43 8.53 28.67 12.38
N ASN A 44 8.97 28.31 13.59
CA ASN A 44 10.01 27.30 13.79
C ASN A 44 9.45 25.87 13.84
N ASP A 45 8.13 25.74 13.82
CA ASP A 45 7.42 24.52 14.12
C ASP A 45 6.93 23.81 12.85
N PHE A 46 6.93 22.48 12.88
CA PHE A 46 6.41 21.69 11.77
C PHE A 46 4.87 21.68 11.79
N ASN A 47 4.22 22.25 10.77
CA ASN A 47 2.77 22.18 10.67
C ASN A 47 2.32 20.76 10.28
N ILE A 48 1.61 20.09 11.19
CA ILE A 48 1.12 18.73 10.96
C ILE A 48 -0.19 18.83 10.17
N GLN A 49 -0.12 18.49 8.89
CA GLN A 49 -1.25 18.43 7.97
C GLN A 49 -1.72 16.98 7.75
N GLU A 50 -2.54 16.73 6.72
CA GLU A 50 -3.03 15.38 6.39
C GLU A 50 -1.95 14.46 5.78
N ASP A 51 -0.81 15.03 5.40
CA ASP A 51 0.29 14.31 4.77
C ASP A 51 1.02 13.37 5.74
N THR A 52 1.77 12.42 5.16
CA THR A 52 2.68 11.56 5.92
C THR A 52 3.78 12.38 6.61
N VAL A 53 3.90 12.21 7.93
CA VAL A 53 4.91 12.87 8.75
C VAL A 53 6.10 11.93 8.97
N ARG A 54 7.31 12.48 8.83
CA ARG A 54 8.55 11.77 9.21
C ARG A 54 8.89 12.07 10.66
N VAL A 55 8.65 11.10 11.53
CA VAL A 55 9.04 11.15 12.94
C VAL A 55 10.49 10.71 13.04
N ILE A 56 11.34 11.60 13.53
CA ILE A 56 12.77 11.31 13.76
C ILE A 56 13.00 11.01 15.24
N TRP A 57 13.93 10.10 15.52
CA TRP A 57 14.33 9.78 16.89
C TRP A 57 15.84 9.60 16.98
N ALA A 58 16.39 9.88 18.15
CA ALA A 58 17.78 9.63 18.48
C ALA A 58 17.95 9.47 20.00
N TRP A 59 18.94 8.68 20.43
CA TRP A 59 19.25 8.52 21.85
C TRP A 59 20.75 8.27 22.08
N SER A 60 21.19 8.44 23.33
CA SER A 60 22.57 8.21 23.75
C SER A 60 22.64 7.46 25.08
N ASN A 61 23.75 6.74 25.31
CA ASN A 61 24.07 6.18 26.63
C ASN A 61 24.68 7.23 27.56
N GLU A 62 25.14 8.35 27.01
CA GLU A 62 25.75 9.43 27.78
C GLU A 62 24.66 10.38 28.29
N THR A 63 24.80 10.81 29.54
CA THR A 63 23.95 11.84 30.10
C THR A 63 24.33 13.21 29.53
N PRO A 64 23.37 14.08 29.15
CA PRO A 64 23.66 15.46 28.80
C PRO A 64 24.50 16.17 29.86
N LYS A 65 25.50 16.97 29.43
CA LYS A 65 26.40 17.74 30.30
C LYS A 65 26.36 19.22 29.90
N ASP A 66 26.24 20.10 30.89
CA ASP A 66 26.22 21.56 30.68
C ASP A 66 25.20 22.05 29.63
N GLY A 67 24.04 21.38 29.58
CA GLY A 67 22.97 21.68 28.61
C GLY A 67 23.26 21.22 27.17
N LYS A 68 24.38 20.52 26.92
CA LYS A 68 24.72 19.95 25.62
C LYS A 68 24.26 18.51 25.50
N LEU A 69 23.67 18.20 24.36
CA LEU A 69 23.24 16.84 24.01
C LEU A 69 24.45 16.06 23.46
N PRO A 70 24.73 14.85 23.97
CA PRO A 70 25.79 14.02 23.43
C PRO A 70 25.42 13.55 22.02
N TYR A 71 26.45 13.35 21.19
CA TYR A 71 26.23 12.84 19.85
C TYR A 71 25.71 11.39 19.89
N HIS A 72 24.55 11.16 19.27
CA HIS A 72 23.86 9.86 19.26
C HIS A 72 24.54 8.81 18.37
N GLY A 73 25.50 9.18 17.51
CA GLY A 73 26.11 8.26 16.56
C GLY A 73 25.08 7.59 15.66
N THR A 74 25.13 6.27 15.57
CA THR A 74 24.18 5.44 14.80
C THR A 74 22.85 5.17 15.50
N LYS A 75 22.69 5.56 16.78
CA LYS A 75 21.47 5.37 17.57
C LYS A 75 20.41 6.41 17.25
N ARG A 76 19.98 6.39 15.99
CA ARG A 76 18.98 7.29 15.43
C ARG A 76 18.16 6.57 14.38
N GLY A 77 16.99 7.10 14.08
CA GLY A 77 16.14 6.57 13.03
C GLY A 77 15.07 7.56 12.62
N VAL A 78 14.34 7.15 11.58
CA VAL A 78 13.19 7.87 11.05
C VAL A 78 12.08 6.86 10.85
N GLN A 79 10.86 7.22 11.22
CA GLN A 79 9.65 6.47 10.97
C GLN A 79 8.63 7.36 10.29
N SER A 80 8.05 6.90 9.18
CA SER A 80 6.95 7.60 8.52
C SER A 80 5.62 7.19 9.15
N ALA A 81 4.75 8.15 9.46
CA ALA A 81 3.44 7.89 10.05
C ALA A 81 2.43 8.97 9.62
N SER A 82 1.14 8.63 9.55
CA SER A 82 0.09 9.64 9.55
C SER A 82 -0.30 9.94 10.99
N LEU A 83 -0.25 11.21 11.38
CA LEU A 83 -0.56 11.64 12.74
C LEU A 83 -2.02 12.10 12.90
N ARG A 84 -2.65 12.61 11.83
CA ARG A 84 -4.05 13.09 11.87
C ARG A 84 -5.06 12.01 11.52
N HIS A 85 -4.71 11.12 10.62
CA HIS A 85 -5.55 9.99 10.26
C HIS A 85 -5.02 8.73 10.93
N ARG A 86 -5.93 7.96 11.55
CA ARG A 86 -5.66 6.55 11.81
C ARG A 86 -5.64 5.83 10.46
N ILE A 87 -4.46 5.66 9.89
CA ILE A 87 -4.25 4.64 8.86
C ILE A 87 -4.42 3.30 9.58
N GLY A 88 -5.41 2.51 9.18
CA GLY A 88 -5.75 1.28 9.91
C GLY A 88 -6.58 1.57 11.17
N GLY A 89 -7.80 2.10 10.99
CA GLY A 89 -8.84 1.79 11.98
C GLY A 89 -8.85 0.28 12.22
N SER A 90 -9.08 -0.17 13.46
CA SER A 90 -9.18 -1.60 13.75
C SER A 90 -10.08 -2.23 12.69
N PHE A 91 -9.56 -3.22 11.94
CA PHE A 91 -10.38 -4.00 11.02
C PHE A 91 -11.68 -4.33 11.72
N ARG A 92 -12.82 -4.08 11.07
CA ARG A 92 -14.11 -4.34 11.69
C ARG A 92 -14.17 -5.80 12.10
N THR A 93 -15.01 -6.08 13.09
CA THR A 93 -15.30 -7.46 13.44
C THR A 93 -15.94 -8.13 12.22
N ALA A 94 -15.53 -9.37 11.93
CA ALA A 94 -16.07 -10.12 10.81
C ALA A 94 -17.60 -10.13 10.84
N GLU A 95 -18.21 -9.81 9.70
CA GLU A 95 -19.65 -9.87 9.52
C GLU A 95 -20.09 -11.34 9.37
N ASP A 96 -21.34 -11.62 9.72
CA ASP A 96 -21.89 -12.97 9.53
C ASP A 96 -21.92 -13.35 8.04
N GLY A 97 -21.55 -14.59 7.75
CA GLY A 97 -21.45 -15.11 6.38
C GLY A 97 -20.20 -14.70 5.59
N GLU A 98 -19.25 -13.96 6.19
CA GLU A 98 -17.98 -13.66 5.54
C GLU A 98 -17.11 -14.92 5.33
N LYS A 99 -16.47 -14.95 4.16
CA LYS A 99 -15.53 -15.99 3.73
C LYS A 99 -14.20 -15.34 3.40
N THR A 100 -13.15 -16.12 3.48
CA THR A 100 -11.79 -15.69 3.15
C THR A 100 -11.23 -16.50 1.99
N TRP A 101 -10.52 -15.83 1.09
CA TRP A 101 -9.69 -16.45 0.07
C TRP A 101 -8.26 -15.95 0.23
N ASP A 102 -7.38 -16.85 0.64
CA ASP A 102 -5.96 -16.57 0.78
C ASP A 102 -5.27 -16.92 -0.54
N VAL A 103 -4.71 -15.91 -1.19
CA VAL A 103 -3.94 -16.06 -2.43
C VAL A 103 -2.51 -15.63 -2.16
N HIS A 104 -1.61 -16.60 -2.18
CA HIS A 104 -0.22 -16.40 -1.80
C HIS A 104 0.70 -17.38 -2.52
N LEU A 105 1.97 -17.01 -2.59
CA LEU A 105 3.00 -17.91 -3.08
C LEU A 105 3.23 -19.06 -2.08
N THR A 106 3.83 -20.15 -2.55
CA THR A 106 4.12 -21.32 -1.72
C THR A 106 5.60 -21.66 -1.84
N ASN A 107 6.36 -21.43 -0.77
CA ASN A 107 7.80 -21.69 -0.69
C ASN A 107 8.56 -21.19 -1.94
N HIS A 108 8.28 -19.96 -2.38
CA HIS A 108 8.94 -19.37 -3.53
C HIS A 108 10.33 -18.88 -3.14
N THR A 109 11.36 -19.32 -3.86
CA THR A 109 12.75 -18.90 -3.62
C THR A 109 13.05 -17.64 -4.43
N ILE A 110 13.45 -16.56 -3.73
CA ILE A 110 13.94 -15.32 -4.31
C ILE A 110 15.47 -15.37 -4.28
N GLY A 111 16.11 -14.98 -5.38
CA GLY A 111 17.55 -15.00 -5.52
C GLY A 111 18.25 -13.77 -4.90
N GLU A 112 19.44 -13.49 -5.40
CA GLU A 112 20.29 -12.37 -4.96
C GLU A 112 19.96 -11.06 -5.69
N GLU A 113 19.03 -11.07 -6.64
CA GLU A 113 18.62 -9.90 -7.38
C GLU A 113 18.03 -8.81 -6.47
N LYS A 114 18.46 -7.55 -6.70
CA LYS A 114 18.03 -6.42 -5.87
C LYS A 114 16.54 -6.11 -5.99
N THR A 115 15.96 -6.33 -7.16
CA THR A 115 14.54 -6.11 -7.45
C THR A 115 14.02 -7.30 -8.23
N ASN A 116 12.88 -7.86 -7.78
CA ASN A 116 12.22 -8.98 -8.43
C ASN A 116 10.71 -8.74 -8.41
N TYR A 117 10.07 -8.80 -9.58
CA TYR A 117 8.61 -8.79 -9.70
C TYR A 117 8.21 -10.19 -10.11
N PHE A 118 7.55 -10.94 -9.22
CA PHE A 118 7.12 -12.30 -9.50
C PHE A 118 5.62 -12.37 -9.72
N CYS A 119 5.21 -13.01 -10.81
CA CYS A 119 3.82 -13.12 -11.22
C CYS A 119 3.36 -14.58 -11.26
N LYS A 120 2.20 -14.85 -10.66
CA LYS A 120 1.54 -16.16 -10.73
C LYS A 120 0.03 -16.01 -10.81
N ILE A 121 -0.61 -16.85 -11.62
CA ILE A 121 -2.07 -16.85 -11.79
C ILE A 121 -2.75 -17.77 -10.78
N PHE A 122 -3.91 -17.34 -10.30
CA PHE A 122 -4.74 -18.05 -9.34
C PHE A 122 -6.20 -17.99 -9.77
N LYS A 123 -6.95 -19.03 -9.37
CA LYS A 123 -8.40 -19.11 -9.57
C LYS A 123 -9.11 -18.76 -8.27
N PHE A 124 -10.08 -17.86 -8.35
CA PHE A 124 -10.96 -17.53 -7.23
C PHE A 124 -11.95 -18.68 -6.98
N PRO A 125 -12.42 -18.89 -5.73
CA PRO A 125 -13.46 -19.85 -5.45
C PRO A 125 -14.68 -19.68 -6.36
N LYS A 126 -15.25 -20.78 -6.85
CA LYS A 126 -16.42 -20.72 -7.73
C LYS A 126 -17.58 -20.07 -6.99
N LEU A 127 -18.14 -19.01 -7.56
CA LEU A 127 -19.32 -18.31 -7.05
C LEU A 127 -20.52 -18.67 -7.93
N LEU A 128 -21.68 -18.90 -7.29
CA LEU A 128 -22.95 -19.20 -7.99
C LEU A 128 -23.87 -17.98 -8.12
N LYS A 129 -23.47 -16.87 -7.50
CA LYS A 129 -24.17 -15.59 -7.46
C LYS A 129 -23.18 -14.49 -7.13
N LYS A 130 -23.59 -13.23 -7.35
CA LYS A 130 -22.84 -12.05 -6.96
C LYS A 130 -22.48 -12.07 -5.47
N HIS A 131 -21.23 -11.74 -5.17
CA HIS A 131 -20.71 -11.49 -3.84
C HIS A 131 -20.06 -10.11 -3.80
N HIS A 132 -19.76 -9.62 -2.61
CA HIS A 132 -18.97 -8.43 -2.37
C HIS A 132 -17.66 -8.77 -1.67
N ILE A 133 -16.54 -8.32 -2.22
CA ILE A 133 -15.28 -8.21 -1.46
C ILE A 133 -15.43 -6.99 -0.53
N THR A 134 -15.18 -7.19 0.76
CA THR A 134 -15.43 -6.22 1.83
C THR A 134 -14.17 -5.80 2.56
N ALA A 135 -13.09 -6.58 2.47
CA ALA A 135 -11.78 -6.22 2.98
C ALA A 135 -10.68 -7.03 2.30
N TYR A 136 -9.44 -6.58 2.45
CA TYR A 136 -8.25 -7.38 2.14
C TYR A 136 -7.10 -7.08 3.10
N LEU A 137 -6.30 -8.10 3.40
CA LEU A 137 -5.19 -8.02 4.37
C LEU A 137 -3.91 -8.63 3.79
N PRO A 138 -2.72 -8.10 4.14
CA PRO A 138 -1.46 -8.72 3.77
C PRO A 138 -1.27 -10.06 4.50
N ILE A 139 -0.79 -11.06 3.76
CA ILE A 139 -0.22 -12.29 4.33
C ILE A 139 1.28 -12.15 4.16
N ILE A 140 1.97 -11.63 5.18
CA ILE A 140 3.41 -11.37 5.15
C ILE A 140 4.00 -11.81 6.49
N LYS A 141 5.10 -12.56 6.45
CA LYS A 141 5.86 -12.89 7.67
C LYS A 141 6.61 -11.65 8.16
N GLU A 142 6.70 -11.49 9.48
CA GLU A 142 7.29 -10.28 10.08
C GLU A 142 8.72 -10.03 9.59
N GLU A 143 9.53 -11.09 9.46
CA GLU A 143 10.90 -11.04 8.96
C GLU A 143 11.02 -10.59 7.49
N HIS A 144 9.96 -10.76 6.68
CA HIS A 144 9.94 -10.39 5.27
C HIS A 144 9.27 -9.05 4.98
N ARG A 145 8.64 -8.39 5.97
CA ARG A 145 7.99 -7.09 5.77
C ARG A 145 8.91 -6.05 5.13
N ARG A 146 10.21 -6.10 5.46
CA ARG A 146 11.22 -5.19 4.88
C ARG A 146 11.60 -5.51 3.43
N LEU A 147 11.36 -6.74 2.98
CA LEU A 147 11.76 -7.25 1.67
C LEU A 147 10.66 -7.09 0.62
N ILE A 148 9.41 -6.83 1.05
CA ILE A 148 8.26 -6.70 0.16
C ILE A 148 7.98 -5.23 -0.05
N HIS A 149 8.22 -4.77 -1.28
CA HIS A 149 7.93 -3.40 -1.68
C HIS A 149 6.43 -3.22 -1.96
N HIS A 150 5.81 -4.16 -2.69
CA HIS A 150 4.35 -4.24 -2.80
C HIS A 150 3.85 -5.63 -3.19
N ILE A 151 2.57 -5.89 -2.91
CA ILE A 151 1.79 -7.02 -3.43
C ILE A 151 0.60 -6.42 -4.18
N ALA A 152 0.38 -6.87 -5.41
CA ALA A 152 -0.75 -6.46 -6.24
C ALA A 152 -1.53 -7.67 -6.73
N LEU A 153 -2.85 -7.50 -6.82
CA LEU A 153 -3.74 -8.49 -7.40
C LEU A 153 -4.47 -7.87 -8.59
N PHE A 154 -4.30 -8.48 -9.76
CA PHE A 154 -4.93 -8.05 -11.00
C PHE A 154 -6.02 -9.03 -11.41
N GLN A 155 -7.25 -8.57 -11.58
CA GLN A 155 -8.30 -9.40 -12.15
C GLN A 155 -8.08 -9.58 -13.65
N CYS A 156 -8.20 -10.83 -14.09
CA CYS A 156 -8.15 -11.22 -15.48
C CYS A 156 -9.54 -11.13 -16.11
N ASP A 157 -9.64 -10.49 -17.26
CA ASP A 157 -10.86 -10.43 -18.05
C ASP A 157 -10.58 -10.62 -19.54
N VAL A 158 -11.47 -11.33 -20.22
CA VAL A 158 -11.34 -11.65 -21.65
C VAL A 158 -12.38 -10.83 -22.41
N PRO A 159 -11.97 -9.95 -23.34
CA PRO A 159 -12.91 -9.15 -24.11
C PRO A 159 -13.97 -10.01 -24.79
N ARG A 160 -15.25 -9.68 -24.57
CA ARG A 160 -16.40 -10.41 -25.14
C ARG A 160 -16.32 -10.54 -26.67
N SER A 161 -15.69 -9.57 -27.36
CA SER A 161 -15.47 -9.58 -28.80
C SER A 161 -14.65 -10.78 -29.31
N LEU A 162 -13.89 -11.45 -28.44
CA LEU A 162 -13.08 -12.61 -28.80
C LEU A 162 -13.86 -13.93 -28.76
N ASN A 163 -15.11 -13.95 -28.28
CA ASN A 163 -15.94 -15.16 -28.13
C ASN A 163 -15.22 -16.30 -27.39
N ARG A 164 -14.40 -15.97 -26.38
CA ARG A 164 -13.68 -16.93 -25.52
C ARG A 164 -14.07 -16.70 -24.08
N THR A 165 -14.25 -17.80 -23.33
CA THR A 165 -14.45 -17.73 -21.88
C THR A 165 -13.11 -17.60 -21.16
N ARG A 166 -13.09 -16.96 -19.99
CA ARG A 166 -11.94 -16.91 -19.07
C ARG A 166 -11.37 -18.30 -18.81
N LYS A 167 -12.25 -19.29 -18.60
CA LYS A 167 -11.83 -20.68 -18.38
C LYS A 167 -11.01 -21.23 -19.55
N SER A 168 -11.41 -20.96 -20.79
CA SER A 168 -10.66 -21.42 -21.98
C SER A 168 -9.29 -20.74 -22.14
N VAL A 169 -9.11 -19.57 -21.54
CA VAL A 169 -7.86 -18.80 -21.59
C VAL A 169 -6.94 -19.14 -20.43
N PHE A 170 -7.46 -19.27 -19.20
CA PHE A 170 -6.62 -19.28 -17.99
C PHE A 170 -6.53 -20.62 -17.26
N GLU A 171 -7.48 -21.55 -17.45
CA GLU A 171 -7.52 -22.78 -16.63
C GLU A 171 -6.23 -23.61 -16.77
N HIS A 172 -5.68 -23.69 -17.98
CA HIS A 172 -4.43 -24.41 -18.26
C HIS A 172 -3.19 -23.70 -17.68
N LEU A 173 -3.28 -22.41 -17.36
CA LEU A 173 -2.19 -21.63 -16.78
C LEU A 173 -2.09 -21.81 -15.26
N LEU A 174 -3.09 -22.40 -14.61
CA LEU A 174 -3.06 -22.67 -13.16
C LEU A 174 -1.95 -23.64 -12.74
N THR A 175 -1.49 -24.50 -13.66
CA THR A 175 -0.34 -25.39 -13.43
C THR A 175 1.00 -24.71 -13.69
N HIS A 176 1.01 -23.49 -14.22
CA HIS A 176 2.23 -22.73 -14.44
C HIS A 176 2.85 -22.33 -13.09
N PRO A 177 4.17 -22.51 -12.87
CA PRO A 177 4.81 -22.20 -11.59
C PRO A 177 4.78 -20.69 -11.26
N GLY A 178 4.54 -19.85 -12.25
CA GLY A 178 4.78 -18.41 -12.21
C GLY A 178 6.19 -18.10 -12.73
N ASP A 179 6.45 -16.83 -13.01
CA ASP A 179 7.79 -16.36 -13.41
C ASP A 179 7.90 -14.85 -13.12
N GLN A 180 9.08 -14.27 -13.36
CA GLN A 180 9.24 -12.82 -13.37
C GLN A 180 8.19 -12.18 -14.27
N CYS A 181 7.50 -11.15 -13.77
CA CYS A 181 6.39 -10.49 -14.46
C CYS A 181 6.80 -9.98 -15.85
N ASN A 182 8.06 -9.57 -16.02
CA ASN A 182 8.60 -9.07 -17.29
C ASN A 182 9.30 -10.14 -18.15
N SER A 183 9.36 -11.40 -17.69
CA SER A 183 9.94 -12.51 -18.44
C SER A 183 9.25 -12.73 -19.78
N HIS A 184 10.01 -13.25 -20.74
CA HIS A 184 9.49 -13.73 -22.03
C HIS A 184 8.85 -15.12 -21.90
N GLU A 185 9.23 -15.89 -20.88
CA GLU A 185 8.66 -17.22 -20.59
C GLU A 185 7.27 -17.12 -19.93
N LEU A 186 6.93 -15.94 -19.37
CA LEU A 186 5.60 -15.71 -18.82
C LEU A 186 4.55 -15.63 -19.95
N PRO A 187 3.50 -16.46 -19.92
CA PRO A 187 2.46 -16.47 -20.95
C PRO A 187 1.85 -15.08 -21.17
N MET A 188 1.68 -14.71 -22.44
CA MET A 188 1.26 -13.37 -22.84
C MET A 188 -0.13 -13.00 -22.30
N GLU A 189 -0.97 -14.00 -22.01
CA GLU A 189 -2.28 -13.87 -21.39
C GLU A 189 -2.23 -13.11 -20.06
N PHE A 190 -1.17 -13.29 -19.26
CA PHE A 190 -0.99 -12.58 -17.99
C PHE A 190 -0.97 -11.06 -18.22
N LYS A 191 -0.18 -10.60 -19.19
CA LYS A 191 -0.02 -9.17 -19.50
C LYS A 191 -1.19 -8.61 -20.30
N THR A 192 -1.78 -9.43 -21.17
CA THR A 192 -2.80 -8.98 -22.13
C THR A 192 -4.17 -8.84 -21.50
N TYR A 193 -4.53 -9.76 -20.60
CA TYR A 193 -5.89 -9.89 -20.10
C TYR A 193 -6.01 -9.63 -18.60
N CYS A 194 -4.92 -9.59 -17.84
CA CYS A 194 -4.95 -9.35 -16.39
C CYS A 194 -4.38 -7.97 -16.05
N TYR A 195 -5.12 -6.92 -16.41
CA TYR A 195 -4.73 -5.52 -16.19
C TYR A 195 -5.67 -4.75 -15.27
N THR A 196 -6.81 -5.34 -14.87
CA THR A 196 -7.76 -4.69 -13.96
C THR A 196 -7.18 -4.71 -12.55
N PHE A 197 -6.79 -3.54 -12.05
CA PHE A 197 -6.16 -3.38 -10.75
C PHE A 197 -7.19 -3.50 -9.63
N GLU A 198 -7.15 -4.60 -8.88
CA GLU A 198 -8.13 -4.88 -7.82
C GLU A 198 -7.62 -4.52 -6.44
N ILE A 199 -6.43 -5.02 -6.09
CA ILE A 199 -5.88 -4.89 -4.74
C ILE A 199 -4.42 -4.46 -4.82
N SER A 200 -4.03 -3.54 -3.93
CA SER A 200 -2.65 -3.10 -3.75
C SER A 200 -2.30 -3.00 -2.27
N LEU A 201 -1.22 -3.65 -1.91
CA LEU A 201 -0.60 -3.62 -0.60
C LEU A 201 0.83 -3.12 -0.78
N ASN A 202 1.05 -1.83 -0.58
CA ASN A 202 2.40 -1.25 -0.62
C ASN A 202 3.09 -1.40 0.74
N TYR A 203 4.39 -1.10 0.78
CA TYR A 203 5.16 -1.03 2.01
C TYR A 203 4.44 -0.24 3.12
N GLY A 204 4.30 -0.85 4.30
CA GLY A 204 3.60 -0.28 5.44
C GLY A 204 2.07 -0.39 5.40
N SER A 205 1.48 -0.97 4.35
CA SER A 205 0.04 -1.25 4.30
C SER A 205 -0.33 -2.36 5.28
N GLU A 206 -1.38 -2.14 6.05
CA GLU A 206 -1.99 -3.16 6.92
C GLU A 206 -3.20 -3.83 6.27
N GLY A 207 -3.52 -3.46 5.03
CA GLY A 207 -4.73 -3.84 4.31
C GLY A 207 -5.77 -2.73 4.27
N GLN A 208 -6.96 -3.06 3.76
CA GLN A 208 -8.06 -2.12 3.66
C GLN A 208 -9.37 -2.81 4.03
N ASP A 209 -10.14 -2.17 4.90
CA ASP A 209 -11.52 -2.51 5.18
C ASP A 209 -12.44 -1.50 4.47
N PHE A 210 -13.46 -1.99 3.78
CA PHE A 210 -14.40 -1.12 3.07
C PHE A 210 -15.50 -0.66 4.01
N PRO A 211 -16.02 0.58 3.84
CA PRO A 211 -17.16 1.06 4.61
C PRO A 211 -18.33 0.07 4.59
N GLU A 212 -19.08 -0.06 5.68
CA GLU A 212 -20.17 -1.06 5.84
C GLU A 212 -21.22 -1.05 4.73
N HIS A 213 -21.39 0.08 4.04
CA HIS A 213 -22.36 0.26 2.95
C HIS A 213 -21.76 -0.03 1.55
N VAL A 214 -20.48 -0.41 1.45
CA VAL A 214 -19.74 -0.53 0.18
C VAL A 214 -19.06 -1.89 0.05
N GLY A 215 -19.21 -2.53 -1.12
CA GLY A 215 -18.53 -3.77 -1.45
C GLY A 215 -18.11 -3.82 -2.92
N ARG A 216 -16.95 -4.44 -3.22
CA ARG A 216 -16.47 -4.61 -4.60
C ARG A 216 -17.16 -5.84 -5.20
N PRO A 217 -17.93 -5.70 -6.29
CA PRO A 217 -18.66 -6.84 -6.84
C PRO A 217 -17.74 -7.87 -7.48
N ILE A 218 -18.05 -9.15 -7.25
CA ILE A 218 -17.39 -10.31 -7.85
C ILE A 218 -18.40 -11.43 -8.11
N GLY A 219 -18.19 -12.23 -9.16
CA GLY A 219 -19.10 -13.32 -9.53
C GLY A 219 -20.43 -12.83 -10.09
N GLU A 220 -20.40 -11.77 -10.90
CA GLU A 220 -21.59 -11.18 -11.54
C GLU A 220 -22.06 -11.95 -12.78
N ASP A 221 -21.24 -12.86 -13.29
CA ASP A 221 -21.57 -13.77 -14.38
C ASP A 221 -21.24 -15.23 -14.01
N ASP A 222 -21.63 -16.16 -14.89
CA ASP A 222 -21.44 -17.60 -14.69
C ASP A 222 -20.00 -18.08 -14.95
N GLU A 223 -19.07 -17.16 -15.22
CA GLU A 223 -17.67 -17.49 -15.51
C GLU A 223 -16.79 -17.51 -14.26
N ASP A 224 -15.80 -18.41 -14.25
CA ASP A 224 -14.80 -18.50 -13.20
C ASP A 224 -13.89 -17.25 -13.18
N ASN A 225 -13.61 -16.70 -11.99
CA ASN A 225 -12.76 -15.51 -11.85
C ASN A 225 -11.29 -15.92 -11.67
N TYR A 226 -10.38 -15.25 -12.39
CA TYR A 226 -8.94 -15.49 -12.35
C TYR A 226 -8.21 -14.21 -12.02
N PHE A 227 -7.10 -14.36 -11.32
CA PHE A 227 -6.30 -13.23 -10.85
C PHE A 227 -4.81 -13.53 -11.03
N VAL A 228 -4.04 -12.52 -11.39
CA VAL A 228 -2.58 -12.57 -11.30
C VAL A 228 -2.17 -11.90 -9.98
N LEU A 229 -1.46 -12.65 -9.14
CA LEU A 229 -0.75 -12.12 -7.99
C LEU A 229 0.64 -11.68 -8.46
N GLU A 230 0.95 -10.42 -8.26
CA GLU A 230 2.29 -9.84 -8.42
C GLU A 230 2.86 -9.53 -7.03
N VAL A 231 4.07 -10.01 -6.77
CA VAL A 231 4.84 -9.63 -5.57
C VAL A 231 6.14 -8.98 -6.03
N HIS A 232 6.34 -7.72 -5.64
CA HIS A 232 7.57 -6.99 -5.88
C HIS A 232 8.44 -7.03 -4.62
N TYR A 233 9.59 -7.70 -4.75
CA TYR A 233 10.61 -7.81 -3.75
C TYR A 233 11.73 -6.79 -3.96
N GLU A 234 12.21 -6.21 -2.86
CA GLU A 234 13.39 -5.37 -2.81
C GLU A 234 14.43 -6.00 -1.85
N ASN A 235 15.37 -6.75 -2.42
CA ASN A 235 16.41 -7.50 -1.69
C ASN A 235 17.75 -6.76 -1.73
N LEU A 236 17.85 -5.65 -1.00
CA LEU A 236 19.07 -4.81 -1.02
C LEU A 236 20.30 -5.50 -0.42
N ASP A 237 20.10 -6.50 0.44
CA ASP A 237 21.18 -7.27 1.06
C ASP A 237 21.76 -8.34 0.13
N GLY A 238 21.04 -8.70 -0.95
CA GLY A 238 21.45 -9.72 -1.91
C GLY A 238 21.53 -11.13 -1.31
N VAL A 239 20.79 -11.41 -0.24
CA VAL A 239 20.76 -12.73 0.40
C VAL A 239 19.51 -13.48 -0.07
N PRO A 240 19.63 -14.69 -0.65
CA PRO A 240 18.46 -15.47 -1.05
C PRO A 240 17.56 -15.83 0.13
N PHE A 241 16.25 -15.86 -0.09
CA PHE A 241 15.27 -16.23 0.93
C PHE A 241 14.06 -16.94 0.32
N VAL A 242 13.29 -17.62 1.17
CA VAL A 242 12.09 -18.35 0.76
C VAL A 242 10.87 -17.64 1.31
N ASP A 243 9.99 -17.20 0.43
CA ASP A 243 8.79 -16.44 0.77
C ASP A 243 7.50 -17.21 0.49
N SER A 244 6.43 -16.81 1.16
CA SER A 244 5.07 -17.32 0.92
C SER A 244 4.04 -16.21 1.11
N SER A 245 4.42 -14.99 0.75
CA SER A 245 3.58 -13.82 0.96
C SER A 245 2.48 -13.71 -0.10
N GLY A 246 1.45 -12.95 0.24
CA GLY A 246 0.29 -12.75 -0.61
C GLY A 246 -0.76 -11.87 0.05
N VAL A 247 -2.02 -12.11 -0.31
CA VAL A 247 -3.17 -11.34 0.18
C VAL A 247 -4.29 -12.27 0.61
N ARG A 248 -4.93 -11.92 1.73
CA ARG A 248 -6.21 -12.47 2.17
C ARG A 248 -7.31 -11.56 1.69
N VAL A 249 -8.23 -12.10 0.90
CA VAL A 249 -9.43 -11.39 0.44
C VAL A 249 -10.62 -11.84 1.29
N VAL A 250 -11.34 -10.89 1.88
CA VAL A 250 -12.57 -11.13 2.64
C VAL A 250 -13.76 -10.78 1.76
N TYR A 251 -14.73 -11.70 1.66
CA TYR A 251 -15.89 -11.53 0.80
C TYR A 251 -17.15 -12.17 1.39
N THR A 252 -18.32 -11.66 1.01
CA THR A 252 -19.62 -12.09 1.53
C THR A 252 -20.67 -12.18 0.43
N GLU A 253 -21.67 -13.05 0.62
CA GLU A 253 -22.88 -13.07 -0.20
C GLU A 253 -23.93 -12.03 0.25
N ASN A 254 -23.77 -11.46 1.44
CA ASN A 254 -24.62 -10.40 1.97
C ASN A 254 -24.23 -9.08 1.31
N LEU A 255 -24.88 -8.76 0.19
CA LEU A 255 -24.55 -7.58 -0.60
C LEU A 255 -24.76 -6.30 0.22
N ARG A 256 -23.74 -5.46 0.23
CA ARG A 256 -23.79 -4.10 0.78
C ARG A 256 -24.54 -3.16 -0.18
N THR A 257 -24.87 -1.98 0.30
CA THR A 257 -25.75 -1.03 -0.41
C THR A 257 -25.19 -0.58 -1.76
N TYR A 258 -23.88 -0.36 -1.87
CA TYR A 258 -23.24 0.19 -3.06
C TYR A 258 -22.11 -0.70 -3.57
N ASP A 259 -22.08 -0.87 -4.90
CA ASP A 259 -20.91 -1.42 -5.59
C ASP A 259 -19.80 -0.37 -5.64
N THR A 260 -18.54 -0.79 -5.44
CA THR A 260 -17.37 0.05 -5.67
C THR A 260 -16.54 -0.42 -6.87
N GLY A 261 -15.79 0.51 -7.46
CA GLY A 261 -14.74 0.24 -8.43
C GLY A 261 -13.52 1.13 -8.17
N THR A 262 -12.43 0.86 -8.88
CA THR A 262 -11.19 1.61 -8.78
C THR A 262 -11.03 2.50 -10.01
N ILE A 263 -10.69 3.78 -9.79
CA ILE A 263 -10.33 4.70 -10.87
C ILE A 263 -8.88 5.11 -10.69
N ILE A 264 -8.07 4.93 -11.73
CA ILE A 264 -6.66 5.32 -11.74
C ILE A 264 -6.53 6.66 -12.45
N PHE A 265 -6.05 7.67 -11.71
CA PHE A 265 -5.70 8.98 -12.27
C PHE A 265 -4.19 9.15 -12.28
N GLY A 266 -3.63 9.60 -13.40
CA GLY A 266 -2.20 9.85 -13.49
C GLY A 266 -1.70 10.00 -14.91
N GLN A 267 -0.38 9.92 -15.06
CA GLN A 267 0.25 9.75 -16.36
C GLN A 267 0.45 8.27 -16.65
N ARG A 268 0.31 7.90 -17.93
CA ARG A 268 0.69 6.55 -18.37
C ARG A 268 2.21 6.40 -18.25
N VAL A 269 2.66 5.20 -17.89
CA VAL A 269 4.07 4.85 -17.94
C VAL A 269 4.49 4.82 -19.41
N THR A 270 5.21 5.87 -19.83
CA THR A 270 5.72 6.01 -21.19
C THR A 270 7.11 6.62 -21.15
N PRO A 271 7.98 6.33 -22.13
CA PRO A 271 9.31 6.96 -22.21
C PRO A 271 9.24 8.48 -22.44
N PHE A 272 8.05 9.03 -22.72
CA PHE A 272 7.83 10.45 -22.94
C PHE A 272 7.49 11.22 -21.65
N THR A 273 7.28 10.53 -20.54
CA THR A 273 7.11 11.15 -19.21
C THR A 273 8.43 11.07 -18.47
N PHE A 274 9.16 12.18 -18.39
CA PHE A 274 10.44 12.24 -17.69
C PHE A 274 10.56 13.49 -16.81
N VAL A 275 11.35 13.36 -15.75
CA VAL A 275 11.79 14.47 -14.91
C VAL A 275 13.18 14.88 -15.38
N PRO A 276 13.40 16.14 -15.81
CA PRO A 276 14.74 16.58 -16.15
C PRO A 276 15.70 16.43 -14.96
N PRO A 277 17.00 16.16 -15.20
CA PRO A 277 17.96 16.04 -14.11
C PRO A 277 18.14 17.37 -13.34
N GLN A 278 18.54 17.26 -12.07
CA GLN A 278 18.89 18.39 -11.19
C GLN A 278 17.74 19.40 -10.93
N GLN A 279 16.48 18.97 -11.03
CA GLN A 279 15.35 19.81 -10.67
C GLN A 279 15.07 19.71 -9.17
N GLU A 280 15.05 20.83 -8.46
CA GLU A 280 14.64 20.86 -7.04
C GLU A 280 13.16 20.46 -6.91
N LYS A 281 12.32 20.94 -7.83
CA LYS A 281 10.88 20.64 -7.89
C LYS A 281 10.44 20.58 -9.35
N PHE A 282 9.77 19.49 -9.73
CA PHE A 282 9.20 19.32 -11.05
C PHE A 282 7.78 18.76 -10.95
N LYS A 283 6.84 19.30 -11.74
CA LYS A 283 5.42 18.95 -11.66
C LYS A 283 4.97 18.22 -12.91
N ILE A 284 4.59 16.96 -12.75
CA ILE A 284 3.90 16.17 -13.77
C ILE A 284 2.40 16.26 -13.50
N LYS A 285 1.60 16.43 -14.56
CA LYS A 285 0.13 16.52 -14.47
C LYS A 285 -0.50 15.42 -15.33
N GLY A 286 -1.43 14.68 -14.74
CA GLY A 286 -2.40 13.83 -15.44
C GLY A 286 -3.78 14.51 -15.43
N TYR A 287 -4.61 14.24 -16.43
CA TYR A 287 -5.94 14.83 -16.56
C TYR A 287 -6.99 13.77 -16.89
N CYS A 288 -8.19 13.91 -16.32
CA CYS A 288 -9.40 13.22 -16.77
C CYS A 288 -10.32 14.26 -17.39
N PRO A 289 -10.42 14.36 -18.73
CA PRO A 289 -11.24 15.39 -19.37
C PRO A 289 -12.73 15.08 -19.19
N GLY A 290 -13.58 16.12 -19.28
CA GLY A 290 -15.03 16.00 -19.09
C GLY A 290 -15.70 14.93 -19.98
N VAL A 291 -15.22 14.75 -21.21
CA VAL A 291 -15.70 13.69 -22.12
C VAL A 291 -15.48 12.27 -21.57
N CYS A 292 -14.45 12.06 -20.74
CA CYS A 292 -14.21 10.77 -20.09
C CYS A 292 -15.19 10.57 -18.93
N THR A 293 -15.42 11.60 -18.11
CA THR A 293 -16.37 11.51 -16.99
C THR A 293 -17.82 11.41 -17.47
N GLU A 294 -18.19 12.12 -18.54
CA GLU A 294 -19.52 12.04 -19.18
C GLU A 294 -19.84 10.63 -19.70
N LYS A 295 -18.83 9.91 -20.19
CA LYS A 295 -19.00 8.53 -20.68
C LYS A 295 -18.84 7.47 -19.60
N GLY A 296 -18.02 7.74 -18.60
CA GLY A 296 -17.59 6.75 -17.62
C GLY A 296 -18.38 6.76 -16.33
N PHE A 297 -19.00 7.89 -15.95
CA PHE A 297 -19.71 8.02 -14.67
C PHE A 297 -21.24 8.00 -14.88
N PRO A 298 -21.99 7.47 -13.89
CA PRO A 298 -23.44 7.56 -13.91
C PRO A 298 -23.91 9.00 -13.73
N GLU A 299 -25.14 9.31 -14.16
CA GLU A 299 -25.73 10.65 -14.04
C GLU A 299 -25.82 11.14 -12.58
N THR A 300 -25.93 10.22 -11.62
CA THR A 300 -25.94 10.50 -10.18
C THR A 300 -24.56 10.83 -9.62
N GLY A 301 -23.50 10.70 -10.42
CA GLY A 301 -22.11 10.86 -9.99
C GLY A 301 -21.57 9.68 -9.20
N ILE A 302 -20.36 9.85 -8.68
CA ILE A 302 -19.64 8.86 -7.87
C ILE A 302 -19.21 9.48 -6.53
N THR A 303 -19.01 8.65 -5.51
CA THR A 303 -18.47 9.08 -4.22
C THR A 303 -17.12 8.41 -3.99
N VAL A 304 -16.08 9.21 -3.76
CA VAL A 304 -14.73 8.71 -3.45
C VAL A 304 -14.61 8.56 -1.94
N PHE A 305 -14.30 7.34 -1.47
CA PHE A 305 -14.11 7.05 -0.04
C PHE A 305 -12.68 6.65 0.33
N SER A 306 -11.85 6.31 -0.66
CA SER A 306 -10.45 5.90 -0.45
C SER A 306 -9.57 6.43 -1.58
N THR A 307 -8.30 6.70 -1.29
CA THR A 307 -7.31 7.16 -2.26
C THR A 307 -5.95 6.56 -1.93
N LEU A 308 -5.29 6.03 -2.95
CA LEU A 308 -3.92 5.54 -2.89
C LEU A 308 -3.04 6.43 -3.76
N LEU A 309 -2.02 7.04 -3.16
CA LEU A 309 -1.00 7.78 -3.90
C LEU A 309 0.16 6.83 -4.22
N HIS A 310 0.58 6.81 -5.49
CA HIS A 310 1.69 5.99 -5.95
C HIS A 310 2.67 6.82 -6.78
N GLY A 311 3.95 6.69 -6.45
CA GLY A 311 5.06 7.32 -7.15
C GLY A 311 6.35 6.58 -6.85
N HIS A 312 7.32 6.67 -7.75
CA HIS A 312 8.64 6.08 -7.57
C HIS A 312 9.61 7.12 -6.99
N VAL A 313 10.71 6.64 -6.41
CA VAL A 313 11.85 7.48 -6.05
C VAL A 313 12.38 8.20 -7.30
N HIS A 314 12.60 9.51 -7.16
CA HIS A 314 13.21 10.34 -8.20
C HIS A 314 14.73 10.33 -8.01
N ALA A 315 15.48 10.19 -9.11
CA ALA A 315 16.94 10.26 -9.14
C ALA A 315 17.42 11.68 -9.47
#